data_AF-A0A8J9SLZ2-F1
#
_entry.id   AF-A0A8J9SLZ2-F1
#
_cell.length_a   1.000
_cell.length_b   1.000
_cell.length_c   1.000
_cell.angle_alpha   90.00
_cell.angle_beta   90.00
_cell.angle_gamma   90.00
#
_symmetry.space_group_name_H-M   'P 1'
#
loop_
_entity.id
_entity.type
_entity.pdbx_description
1 polymer ?
#
loop_
_entity_poly.entity_id
_entity_poly.type
_entity_poly.pdbx_seq_one_letter_code
_entity_poly.pdbx_strand_id
1 'polypeptide(L)'
;SLLLKAHKSAREHVAEQEGDHSANLDSLFLPSDLEETKYDVCVANILAAPLVTLAPVLYSMLLPGAVLGMSGILPDQGDMVVEAYTKAGFASMTIQKEQGNWLLVTGNKPIM
;
A
#
# COMPACT_ATOMS: atom_id res chain seq x y z
N SER A 1 11.08 10.65 5.39
CA SER A 1 9.82 10.69 4.63
C SER A 1 9.25 9.28 4.53
N LEU A 2 8.23 8.95 5.34
CA LEU A 2 7.42 7.74 5.17
C LEU A 2 6.03 8.20 4.76
N LEU A 3 5.71 8.11 3.47
CA LEU A 3 4.34 8.37 2.98
C LEU A 3 3.68 7.02 2.69
N LEU A 4 2.98 6.50 3.69
CA LEU A 4 1.90 5.54 3.51
C LEU A 4 0.65 6.38 3.16
N LYS A 5 0.19 6.30 1.90
CA LYS A 5 -1.09 6.90 1.49
C LYS A 5 -2.12 5.77 1.43
N ALA A 6 -2.92 5.61 2.48
CA ALA A 6 -4.15 4.86 2.40
C ALA A 6 -5.23 5.79 1.82
N HIS A 7 -5.79 5.48 0.66
CA HIS A 7 -6.80 6.31 0.01
C HIS A 7 -8.03 5.46 -0.30
N LYS A 8 -9.18 5.77 0.31
CA LYS A 8 -10.45 5.10 0.03
C LYS A 8 -10.90 5.45 -1.40
N SER A 9 -11.09 4.49 -2.30
CA SER A 9 -11.49 4.77 -3.69
C SER A 9 -12.24 3.57 -4.28
N ALA A 10 -13.36 3.67 -5.01
CA ALA A 10 -14.02 4.81 -5.65
C ALA A 10 -15.50 4.43 -5.89
N ARG A 11 -16.45 5.23 -5.38
CA ARG A 11 -17.85 5.10 -5.87
C ARG A 11 -18.61 6.41 -6.08
N GLU A 12 -18.06 7.60 -5.83
CA GLU A 12 -18.89 8.82 -5.86
C GLU A 12 -18.33 10.10 -6.51
N HIS A 13 -17.13 10.17 -7.10
CA HIS A 13 -16.68 11.44 -7.72
C HIS A 13 -16.22 11.29 -9.17
N VAL A 14 -17.20 11.10 -10.05
CA VAL A 14 -17.12 11.61 -11.43
C VAL A 14 -17.57 13.07 -11.37
N ALA A 15 -16.64 14.01 -11.21
CA ALA A 15 -16.75 15.41 -11.67
C ALA A 15 -15.48 16.19 -11.30
N GLU A 16 -14.93 16.86 -12.32
CA GLU A 16 -14.06 18.05 -12.23
C GLU A 16 -12.72 17.92 -11.48
N GLN A 17 -11.66 17.72 -12.26
CA GLN A 17 -10.28 17.93 -11.84
C GLN A 17 -9.66 19.05 -12.70
N GLU A 18 -9.83 20.29 -12.26
CA GLU A 18 -8.83 21.35 -12.45
C GLU A 18 -8.70 22.13 -11.14
N GLY A 19 -7.49 22.18 -10.56
CA GLY A 19 -7.20 23.04 -9.43
C GLY A 19 -6.38 22.39 -8.32
N ASP A 20 -5.10 22.77 -8.26
CA ASP A 20 -4.29 22.91 -7.04
C ASP A 20 -4.35 21.79 -5.98
N HIS A 21 -3.64 20.69 -6.25
CA HIS A 21 -3.38 19.67 -5.21
C HIS A 21 -2.14 20.03 -4.40
N SER A 22 -2.19 21.16 -3.68
CA SER A 22 -1.37 21.30 -2.48
C SER A 22 -1.80 20.17 -1.54
N ALA A 23 -0.96 19.14 -1.45
CA ALA A 23 -1.24 17.95 -0.66
C ALA A 23 -1.33 18.37 0.81
N ASN A 24 -2.55 18.53 1.32
CA ASN A 24 -2.77 18.77 2.73
C ASN A 24 -2.21 17.56 3.51
N LEU A 25 -1.24 17.86 4.39
CA LEU A 25 -0.46 16.91 5.20
C LEU A 25 -1.17 16.53 6.52
N ASP A 26 -2.41 16.97 6.75
CA ASP A 26 -3.09 16.91 8.05
C ASP A 26 -3.60 15.52 8.47
N SER A 27 -3.31 14.46 7.72
CA SER A 27 -3.75 13.10 8.07
C SER A 27 -2.57 12.14 8.27
N LEU A 28 -1.67 12.51 9.18
CA LEU A 28 -0.67 11.64 9.76
C LEU A 28 -1.34 10.81 10.87
N PHE A 29 -1.91 9.66 10.52
CA PHE A 29 -2.42 8.72 11.53
C PHE A 29 -1.26 8.07 12.27
N LEU A 30 -1.23 8.22 13.60
CA LEU A 30 -0.35 7.45 14.46
C LEU A 30 -0.86 6.00 14.53
N PRO A 31 0.00 4.99 14.73
CA PRO A 31 -0.43 3.59 14.83
C PRO A 31 -1.55 3.35 15.85
N SER A 32 -1.60 4.18 16.90
CA SER A 32 -2.59 4.15 17.97
C SER A 32 -4.00 4.62 17.56
N ASP A 33 -4.13 5.35 16.44
CA ASP A 33 -5.41 5.89 15.96
C ASP A 33 -6.06 5.02 14.85
N LEU A 34 -5.46 3.86 14.55
CA LEU A 34 -5.91 2.94 13.51
C LEU A 34 -6.97 1.94 13.99
N GLU A 35 -7.39 2.04 15.25
CA GLU A 35 -8.37 1.13 15.81
C GLU A 35 -9.74 1.42 15.18
N GLU A 36 -10.16 0.48 14.32
CA GLU A 36 -11.49 0.26 13.70
C GLU A 36 -11.64 0.58 12.21
N THR A 37 -10.79 1.43 11.61
CA THR A 37 -10.95 1.74 10.18
C THR A 37 -10.17 0.74 9.32
N LYS A 38 -10.89 -0.08 8.56
CA LYS A 38 -10.29 -0.92 7.52
C LYS A 38 -10.31 -0.22 6.15
N TYR A 39 -9.26 -0.46 5.37
CA TYR A 39 -9.06 0.17 4.07
C TYR A 39 -9.29 -0.81 2.92
N ASP A 40 -9.77 -0.29 1.79
CA ASP A 40 -9.94 -0.97 0.51
C ASP A 40 -8.71 -0.81 -0.41
N VAL A 41 -7.88 0.21 -0.18
CA VAL A 41 -6.65 0.46 -0.93
C VAL A 41 -5.50 0.85 0.00
N CYS A 42 -4.34 0.24 -0.20
CA CYS A 42 -3.09 0.60 0.48
C CYS A 42 -2.02 0.99 -0.55
N VAL A 43 -1.42 2.18 -0.40
CA VAL A 43 -0.24 2.59 -1.16
C VAL A 43 0.90 2.92 -0.21
N ALA A 44 2.03 2.22 -0.36
CA ALA A 44 3.23 2.45 0.45
C ALA A 44 4.43 2.77 -0.43
N ASN A 45 5.05 3.93 -0.25
CA ASN A 45 6.30 4.28 -0.92
C ASN A 45 7.41 4.48 0.11
N ILE A 46 7.94 3.38 0.62
CA ILE A 46 8.92 3.33 1.71
C ILE A 46 9.91 2.18 1.47
N LEU A 47 10.99 2.13 2.27
CA LEU A 47 12.04 1.12 2.12
C LEU A 47 11.54 -0.31 2.38
N ALA A 48 12.21 -1.28 1.73
CA ALA A 48 11.83 -2.70 1.77
C ALA A 48 11.85 -3.31 3.19
N ALA A 49 12.86 -3.04 4.01
CA ALA A 49 12.96 -3.64 5.35
C ALA A 49 11.78 -3.24 6.28
N PRO A 50 11.38 -1.95 6.35
CA PRO A 50 10.12 -1.56 6.98
C PRO A 50 8.88 -2.23 6.38
N LEU A 51 8.78 -2.34 5.04
CA LEU A 51 7.63 -3.01 4.39
C LEU A 51 7.48 -4.46 4.84
N VAL A 52 8.58 -5.22 4.89
CA VAL A 52 8.59 -6.61 5.36
C VAL A 52 8.07 -6.70 6.79
N THR A 53 8.45 -5.77 7.66
CA THR A 53 7.99 -5.73 9.06
C THR A 53 6.51 -5.38 9.17
N LEU A 54 5.99 -4.56 8.26
CA LEU A 54 4.61 -4.08 8.26
C LEU A 54 3.61 -5.04 7.61
N ALA A 55 4.05 -6.08 6.90
CA ALA A 55 3.17 -7.02 6.20
C ALA A 55 1.99 -7.56 7.05
N PRO A 56 2.19 -8.10 8.28
CA PRO A 56 1.07 -8.57 9.10
C PRO A 56 0.15 -7.44 9.59
N VAL A 57 0.71 -6.27 9.88
CA VAL A 57 -0.05 -5.09 10.34
C VAL A 57 -0.97 -4.62 9.21
N LEU A 58 -0.44 -4.41 8.01
CA LEU A 58 -1.22 -4.00 6.85
C LEU A 58 -2.29 -5.03 6.48
N TYR A 59 -1.99 -6.33 6.61
CA TYR A 59 -3.00 -7.36 6.40
C TYR A 59 -4.20 -7.20 7.35
N SER A 60 -3.96 -6.91 8.63
CA SER A 60 -5.03 -6.73 9.63
C SER A 60 -5.90 -5.49 9.36
N MET A 61 -5.31 -4.46 8.78
CA MET A 61 -5.96 -3.17 8.49
C MET A 61 -6.74 -3.15 7.17
N LEU A 62 -6.60 -4.17 6.32
CA LEU A 62 -7.25 -4.20 5.01
C LEU A 62 -8.55 -5.00 5.00
N LEU A 63 -9.53 -4.51 4.24
CA LEU A 63 -10.76 -5.22 3.94
C LEU A 63 -10.49 -6.43 3.01
N PRO A 64 -11.29 -7.51 3.07
CA PRO A 64 -11.28 -8.52 2.02
C PRO A 64 -11.46 -7.88 0.64
N GLY A 65 -10.67 -8.31 -0.34
CA GLY A 65 -10.65 -7.72 -1.68
C GLY A 65 -9.86 -6.41 -1.82
N ALA A 66 -9.29 -5.88 -0.74
CA ALA A 66 -8.48 -4.66 -0.80
C ALA A 66 -7.24 -4.83 -1.68
N VAL A 67 -6.86 -3.76 -2.38
CA VAL A 67 -5.68 -3.75 -3.27
C VAL A 67 -4.49 -3.04 -2.63
N LEU A 68 -3.29 -3.47 -3.01
CA LEU A 68 -2.04 -2.99 -2.47
C LEU A 68 -1.10 -2.59 -3.61
N GLY A 69 -0.48 -1.41 -3.49
CA GLY A 69 0.63 -0.96 -4.34
C GLY A 69 1.80 -0.48 -3.49
N MET A 70 3.00 -0.96 -3.78
CA MET A 70 4.20 -0.65 -3.03
C MET A 70 5.35 -0.25 -3.94
N SER A 71 6.04 0.83 -3.57
CA SER A 71 7.27 1.29 -4.23
C SER A 71 8.32 1.70 -3.20
N GLY A 72 9.49 2.15 -3.65
CA GLY A 72 10.66 2.35 -2.78
C GLY A 72 11.45 1.06 -2.55
N ILE A 73 11.26 0.06 -3.41
CA ILE A 73 11.90 -1.25 -3.37
C ILE A 73 12.97 -1.32 -4.47
N LEU A 74 14.20 -1.68 -4.10
CA LEU A 74 15.27 -1.92 -5.07
C LEU A 74 15.09 -3.30 -5.73
N PRO A 75 15.59 -3.51 -6.97
CA PRO A 75 15.48 -4.78 -7.68
C PRO A 75 15.83 -6.02 -6.84
N ASP A 76 16.98 -5.97 -6.16
CA ASP A 76 17.49 -7.07 -5.33
C ASP A 76 16.66 -7.36 -4.06
N GLN A 77 15.69 -6.48 -3.75
CA GLN A 77 14.82 -6.58 -2.57
C GLN A 77 13.39 -6.99 -2.93
N GLY A 78 13.05 -7.06 -4.22
CA GLY A 78 11.70 -7.35 -4.70
C GLY A 78 11.14 -8.67 -4.17
N ASP A 79 11.90 -9.75 -4.35
CA ASP A 79 11.48 -11.11 -3.97
C ASP A 79 11.23 -11.23 -2.47
N MET A 80 12.07 -10.60 -1.65
CA MET A 80 11.91 -10.56 -0.19
C MET A 80 10.58 -9.91 0.21
N VAL A 81 10.21 -8.80 -0.44
CA VAL A 81 8.94 -8.12 -0.18
C VAL A 81 7.75 -8.97 -0.64
N VAL A 82 7.83 -9.55 -1.84
CA VAL A 82 6.79 -10.45 -2.37
C VAL A 82 6.56 -11.63 -1.44
N GLU A 83 7.63 -12.28 -0.97
CA GLU A 83 7.56 -13.42 -0.07
C GLU A 83 6.95 -13.05 1.28
N ALA A 84 7.35 -11.92 1.88
CA ALA A 84 6.82 -11.47 3.16
C ALA A 84 5.30 -11.22 3.11
N TYR A 85 4.81 -10.57 2.06
CA TYR A 85 3.38 -10.29 1.90
C TYR A 85 2.59 -11.55 1.52
N THR A 86 3.17 -12.45 0.73
CA THR A 86 2.57 -13.76 0.45
C THR A 86 2.40 -14.56 1.74
N LYS A 87 3.43 -14.60 2.59
CA LYS A 87 3.38 -15.25 3.92
C LYS A 87 2.37 -14.61 4.87
N ALA A 88 2.15 -13.30 4.76
CA ALA A 88 1.13 -12.58 5.52
C ALA A 88 -0.31 -12.87 5.03
N GLY A 89 -0.49 -13.58 3.92
CA GLY A 89 -1.80 -13.99 3.40
C GLY A 89 -2.34 -13.13 2.26
N PHE A 90 -1.53 -12.23 1.70
CA PHE A 90 -1.88 -11.54 0.44
C PHE A 90 -1.78 -12.51 -0.75
N ALA A 91 -2.63 -12.28 -1.75
CA ALA A 91 -2.65 -13.00 -3.00
C ALA A 91 -2.20 -12.10 -4.17
N SER A 92 -1.89 -12.75 -5.30
CA SER A 92 -1.50 -12.08 -6.54
C SER A 92 -0.32 -11.12 -6.38
N MET A 93 0.57 -11.39 -5.42
CA MET A 93 1.76 -10.59 -5.18
C MET A 93 2.69 -10.68 -6.40
N THR A 94 2.97 -9.56 -7.05
CA THR A 94 3.79 -9.51 -8.26
C THR A 94 4.54 -8.20 -8.41
N ILE A 95 5.70 -8.26 -9.05
CA ILE A 95 6.47 -7.09 -9.49
C ILE A 95 5.88 -6.65 -10.84
N GLN A 96 5.17 -5.52 -10.87
CA GLN A 96 4.46 -5.03 -12.06
C GLN A 96 5.36 -4.24 -13.01
N LYS A 97 6.25 -3.43 -12.45
CA LYS A 97 7.03 -2.46 -13.21
C LYS A 97 8.36 -2.17 -12.53
N GLU A 98 9.37 -1.98 -13.35
CA GLU A 98 10.65 -1.40 -12.95
C GLU A 98 10.82 -0.05 -13.66
N GLN A 99 11.24 0.97 -12.91
CA GLN A 99 11.58 2.28 -13.48
C GLN A 99 12.87 2.78 -12.85
N GLY A 100 13.93 2.81 -13.66
CA GLY A 100 15.27 3.06 -13.16
C GLY A 100 15.66 1.94 -12.19
N ASN A 101 15.95 2.29 -10.93
CA ASN A 101 16.34 1.33 -9.90
C ASN A 101 15.22 1.06 -8.88
N TRP A 102 13.97 1.25 -9.27
CA TRP A 102 12.83 1.10 -8.36
C TRP A 102 11.78 0.16 -8.93
N LEU A 103 11.31 -0.74 -8.09
CA LEU A 103 10.23 -1.66 -8.38
C LEU A 103 8.89 -1.10 -7.89
N LEU A 104 7.83 -1.46 -8.62
CA LEU A 104 6.45 -1.43 -8.18
C LEU A 104 5.98 -2.85 -7.93
N VAL A 105 5.62 -3.15 -6.67
CA VAL A 105 5.03 -4.43 -6.27
C VAL A 105 3.55 -4.22 -5.98
N THR A 106 2.69 -5.09 -6.50
CA THR A 106 1.25 -5.04 -6.25
C THR A 106 0.72 -6.36 -5.74
N GLY A 107 -0.42 -6.33 -5.07
CA GLY A 107 -1.18 -7.54 -4.73
C GLY A 107 -2.54 -7.18 -4.16
N ASN A 108 -3.23 -8.18 -3.62
CA ASN A 108 -4.55 -7.97 -3.02
C ASN A 108 -4.77 -8.85 -1.80
N LYS A 109 -5.63 -8.40 -0.88
CA LYS A 109 -6.18 -9.26 0.16
C LYS A 109 -7.25 -10.15 -0.48
N PRO A 110 -7.23 -11.49 -0.28
CA PRO A 110 -8.25 -12.37 -0.82
C PRO A 110 -9.66 -11.97 -0.37
N ILE A 111 -10.65 -12.17 -1.25
CA ILE A 111 -12.07 -12.16 -0.89
C ILE A 111 -12.36 -13.56 -0.36
N MET A 112 -12.64 -13.68 0.95
CA MET A 112 -13.13 -14.92 1.57
C MET A 112 -14.64 -14.96 1.54
#